data_AF-A0A957KJU8-F1
#
_entry.id   AF-A0A957KJU8-F1
#
_cell.length_a   1.000
_cell.length_b   1.000
_cell.length_c   1.000
_cell.angle_alpha   90.00
_cell.angle_beta   90.00
_cell.angle_gamma   90.00
#
_symmetry.space_group_name_H-M   'P 1'
#
loop_
_entity.id
_entity.type
_entity.pdbx_description
1 polymer ?
#
loop_
_entity_poly.entity_id
_entity_poly.type
_entity_poly.pdbx_seq_one_letter_code
_entity_poly.pdbx_strand_id
1 'polypeptide(L)'
;MNSASKFSHPAILSRQLRRWPLMLALTLLLFALTACLSILGGGDDSGAAAPENVTDTQVRRFGDQEVLPAGTGYLVCTQSCGDFGQCGTSDLGTVVLLNSQGPAGKVHDRAVPDKTQIQINSAIEETVFPDSGAQSYTARFYNVTIQDQGQAWVAGWCVSTLPE
;
A
#
# COMPACT_ATOMS: atom_id res chain seq x y z
N MET A 1 78.00 -37.78 15.52
CA MET A 1 78.34 -36.41 15.07
C MET A 1 77.84 -36.23 13.65
N ASN A 2 77.18 -35.09 13.40
CA ASN A 2 76.86 -34.43 12.12
C ASN A 2 75.94 -35.14 11.10
N SER A 3 74.76 -34.53 10.88
CA SER A 3 74.41 -33.71 9.69
C SER A 3 73.02 -33.95 9.09
N ALA A 4 72.25 -32.86 9.10
CA ALA A 4 71.50 -32.25 7.99
C ALA A 4 70.28 -32.94 7.33
N SER A 5 69.18 -32.17 7.42
CA SER A 5 68.20 -31.77 6.38
C SER A 5 67.23 -32.78 5.77
N LYS A 6 65.91 -32.45 5.85
CA LYS A 6 65.13 -31.97 4.70
C LYS A 6 63.69 -31.58 5.07
N PHE A 7 63.40 -30.31 4.84
CA PHE A 7 62.05 -29.77 4.68
C PHE A 7 61.47 -30.30 3.35
N SER A 8 60.22 -30.78 3.33
CA SER A 8 59.42 -30.89 2.10
C SER A 8 57.93 -31.02 2.43
N HIS A 9 57.20 -29.93 2.22
CA HIS A 9 55.78 -29.95 1.87
C HIS A 9 55.67 -30.02 0.34
N PRO A 10 54.72 -30.79 -0.22
CA PRO A 10 53.92 -30.27 -1.34
C PRO A 10 52.43 -30.62 -1.17
N ALA A 11 51.53 -29.65 -1.15
CA ALA A 11 50.91 -29.02 -2.32
C ALA A 11 49.87 -29.91 -3.03
N ILE A 12 48.61 -29.89 -2.55
CA ILE A 12 47.43 -30.27 -3.34
C ILE A 12 46.28 -29.32 -3.00
N LEU A 13 46.34 -28.09 -3.50
CA LEU A 13 45.23 -27.12 -3.40
C LEU A 13 45.36 -26.12 -4.56
N SER A 14 45.19 -26.57 -5.81
CA SER A 14 45.29 -25.66 -6.96
C SER A 14 44.36 -25.93 -8.15
N ARG A 15 43.42 -26.90 -8.06
CA ARG A 15 42.52 -27.21 -9.20
C ARG A 15 41.13 -26.55 -9.18
N GLN A 16 40.82 -25.68 -8.21
CA GLN A 16 39.47 -25.10 -8.05
C GLN A 16 39.33 -23.62 -8.47
N LEU A 17 40.38 -22.95 -8.97
CA LEU A 17 40.37 -21.49 -9.17
C LEU A 17 40.32 -21.04 -10.64
N ARG A 18 40.00 -21.91 -11.61
CA ARG A 18 40.05 -21.55 -13.04
C ARG A 18 38.69 -21.29 -13.71
N ARG A 19 37.58 -21.30 -12.97
CA ARG A 19 36.22 -21.04 -13.52
C ARG A 19 35.53 -19.79 -12.97
N TRP A 20 36.09 -19.17 -11.93
CA TRP A 20 35.55 -17.96 -11.33
C TRP A 20 35.51 -16.71 -12.24
N PRO A 21 36.53 -16.42 -13.09
CA PRO A 21 36.49 -15.17 -13.86
C PRO A 21 35.43 -15.20 -14.96
N LEU A 22 35.02 -16.39 -15.43
CA LEU A 22 34.00 -16.55 -16.47
C LEU A 22 32.59 -16.31 -15.93
N MET A 23 32.30 -16.76 -14.71
CA MET A 23 31.02 -16.49 -14.04
C MET A 23 30.88 -15.00 -13.68
N LEU A 24 31.96 -14.36 -13.23
CA LEU A 24 31.98 -12.93 -12.89
C LEU A 24 31.81 -12.03 -14.12
N ALA A 25 32.41 -12.40 -15.25
CA ALA A 25 32.23 -11.67 -16.51
C ALA A 25 30.79 -11.80 -17.02
N LEU A 26 30.16 -12.96 -16.88
CA LEU A 26 28.79 -13.20 -17.33
C LEU A 26 27.76 -12.40 -16.49
N THR A 27 27.95 -12.33 -15.17
CA THR A 27 27.05 -11.55 -14.31
C THR A 27 27.18 -10.05 -14.54
N LEU A 28 28.40 -9.53 -14.75
CA LEU A 28 28.60 -8.12 -15.13
C LEU A 28 27.95 -7.79 -16.49
N LEU A 29 28.05 -8.69 -17.47
CA LEU A 29 27.43 -8.50 -18.78
C LEU A 29 25.90 -8.44 -18.69
N LEU A 30 25.29 -9.34 -17.91
CA LEU A 30 23.83 -9.35 -17.67
C LEU A 30 23.36 -8.06 -16.99
N PHE A 31 24.10 -7.58 -15.99
CA PHE A 31 23.76 -6.35 -15.28
C PHE A 31 23.83 -5.10 -16.18
N ALA A 32 24.84 -5.04 -17.07
CA ALA A 32 24.98 -3.96 -18.06
C ALA A 32 23.84 -3.96 -19.10
N LEU A 33 23.41 -5.14 -19.56
CA LEU A 33 22.27 -5.28 -20.48
C LEU A 33 20.96 -4.81 -19.86
N THR A 34 20.70 -5.11 -18.58
CA THR A 34 19.50 -4.60 -17.88
C THR A 34 19.49 -3.08 -17.71
N ALA A 35 20.65 -2.45 -17.49
CA ALA A 35 20.73 -0.99 -17.39
C ALA A 35 20.51 -0.30 -18.76
N CYS A 36 20.97 -0.91 -19.86
CA CYS A 36 20.75 -0.35 -21.20
C CYS A 36 19.29 -0.35 -21.65
N LEU A 37 18.47 -1.33 -21.23
CA LEU A 37 17.04 -1.34 -21.55
C LEU A 37 16.23 -0.26 -20.83
N SER A 38 16.76 0.31 -19.74
CA SER A 38 16.07 1.40 -19.01
C SER A 38 16.33 2.80 -19.59
N ILE A 39 17.30 2.95 -20.50
CA ILE A 39 17.74 4.27 -21.01
C ILE A 39 17.09 4.63 -22.36
N LEU A 40 16.53 3.67 -23.11
CA LEU A 40 15.91 3.90 -24.42
C LEU A 40 14.40 4.20 -24.37
N GLY A 41 13.84 4.44 -23.18
CA GLY A 41 12.39 4.60 -22.96
C GLY A 41 11.91 6.01 -22.62
N GLY A 42 12.75 7.06 -22.66
CA GLY A 42 12.29 8.38 -22.24
C GLY A 42 13.11 9.56 -22.74
N GLY A 43 12.45 10.42 -23.52
CA GLY A 43 12.72 11.86 -23.47
C GLY A 43 12.64 12.59 -24.80
N ASP A 44 11.46 13.13 -25.12
CA ASP A 44 11.21 14.38 -25.87
C ASP A 44 9.94 14.96 -25.19
N ASP A 45 9.79 16.20 -24.72
CA ASP A 45 10.27 17.48 -25.22
C ASP A 45 10.39 18.54 -24.12
N SER A 46 11.22 19.53 -24.41
CA SER A 46 11.45 20.75 -23.64
C SER A 46 10.21 21.66 -23.62
N GLY A 47 9.78 22.05 -22.42
CA GLY A 47 8.81 23.12 -22.20
C GLY A 47 9.31 24.07 -21.13
N ALA A 48 9.80 25.23 -21.55
CA ALA A 48 10.12 26.35 -20.67
C ALA A 48 8.82 26.92 -20.06
N ALA A 49 8.68 26.88 -18.72
CA ALA A 49 7.77 27.74 -17.97
C ALA A 49 8.19 27.85 -16.50
N ALA A 50 8.21 29.12 -16.04
CA ALA A 50 8.21 29.73 -14.70
C ALA A 50 8.43 28.90 -13.41
N PRO A 51 9.00 29.54 -12.34
CA PRO A 51 9.09 28.93 -11.03
C PRO A 51 7.70 28.96 -10.36
N GLU A 52 6.95 27.88 -10.52
CA GLU A 52 5.73 27.67 -9.76
C GLU A 52 6.11 27.16 -8.37
N ASN A 53 5.82 28.00 -7.38
CA ASN A 53 5.85 27.67 -5.97
C ASN A 53 4.81 26.58 -5.70
N VAL A 54 5.16 25.31 -5.98
CA VAL A 54 4.29 24.18 -5.69
C VAL A 54 4.42 23.87 -4.20
N THR A 55 3.49 24.43 -3.44
CA THR A 55 3.05 23.87 -2.16
C THR A 55 2.38 22.53 -2.49
N ASP A 56 3.17 21.54 -2.91
CA ASP A 56 2.71 20.21 -3.29
C ASP A 56 2.45 19.42 -2.02
N THR A 57 1.36 19.76 -1.34
CA THR A 57 0.71 18.77 -0.49
C THR A 57 0.14 17.75 -1.45
N GLN A 58 0.96 16.78 -1.86
CA GLN A 58 0.52 15.64 -2.66
C GLN A 58 -0.49 14.86 -1.83
N VAL A 59 -1.75 15.25 -1.94
CA VAL A 59 -2.88 14.48 -1.49
C VAL A 59 -3.00 13.32 -2.47
N ARG A 60 -2.39 12.19 -2.14
CA ARG A 60 -2.62 10.94 -2.85
C ARG A 60 -4.10 10.57 -2.64
N ARG A 61 -4.90 10.59 -3.71
CA ARG A 61 -6.18 9.85 -3.74
C ARG A 61 -5.82 8.37 -3.78
N PHE A 62 -6.14 7.64 -2.72
CA PHE A 62 -5.90 6.20 -2.65
C PHE A 62 -7.13 5.44 -3.12
N GLY A 63 -6.97 4.67 -4.20
CA GLY A 63 -7.90 3.65 -4.67
C GLY A 63 -8.94 4.14 -5.67
N ASP A 64 -9.36 3.23 -6.54
CA ASP A 64 -10.50 3.32 -7.44
C ASP A 64 -11.81 3.36 -6.62
N GLN A 65 -11.99 4.41 -5.82
CA GLN A 65 -13.17 4.55 -4.97
C GLN A 65 -14.37 4.88 -5.88
N GLU A 66 -15.20 3.88 -6.16
CA GLU A 66 -16.43 4.09 -6.91
C GLU A 66 -17.29 5.13 -6.18
N VAL A 67 -17.66 6.19 -6.90
CA VAL A 67 -18.52 7.23 -6.34
C VAL A 67 -19.94 6.72 -6.29
N LEU A 68 -20.34 6.24 -5.11
CA LEU A 68 -21.71 5.81 -4.88
C LEU A 68 -22.63 7.03 -4.70
N PRO A 69 -23.78 7.09 -5.42
CA PRO A 69 -24.80 8.10 -5.17
C PRO A 69 -25.50 7.88 -3.83
N ALA A 70 -26.24 8.88 -3.35
CA ALA A 70 -27.18 8.68 -2.25
C ALA A 70 -28.19 7.58 -2.62
N GLY A 71 -28.50 6.69 -1.68
CA GLY A 71 -29.24 5.48 -1.99
C GLY A 71 -28.90 4.34 -1.04
N THR A 72 -29.28 3.13 -1.42
CA THR A 72 -29.01 1.92 -0.64
C THR A 72 -27.62 1.37 -0.96
N GLY A 73 -26.91 0.91 0.06
CA GLY A 73 -25.64 0.20 -0.06
C GLY A 73 -25.47 -0.86 1.03
N TYR A 74 -24.30 -1.47 1.06
CA TYR A 74 -23.90 -2.46 2.05
C TYR A 74 -22.55 -2.09 2.64
N LEU A 75 -22.41 -2.28 3.95
CA LEU A 75 -21.10 -2.30 4.60
C LEU A 75 -20.37 -3.57 4.17
N VAL A 76 -19.15 -3.46 3.67
CA VAL A 76 -18.34 -4.59 3.22
C VAL A 76 -16.91 -4.49 3.71
N CYS A 77 -16.45 -5.59 4.29
CA CYS A 77 -15.10 -5.75 4.78
C CYS A 77 -14.15 -6.23 3.67
N THR A 78 -13.90 -5.37 2.70
CA THR A 78 -12.96 -5.62 1.60
C THR A 78 -11.51 -5.62 2.11
N GLN A 79 -10.59 -6.15 1.29
CA GLN A 79 -9.15 -6.07 1.60
C GLN A 79 -8.71 -4.62 1.85
N SER A 80 -9.12 -3.68 0.98
CA SER A 80 -8.81 -2.25 1.14
C SER A 80 -9.37 -1.68 2.46
N CYS A 81 -10.62 -2.01 2.80
CA CYS A 81 -11.21 -1.58 4.08
C CYS A 81 -10.37 -2.11 5.28
N GLY A 82 -9.90 -3.36 5.21
CA GLY A 82 -9.01 -3.97 6.20
C GLY A 82 -7.62 -3.33 6.26
N ASP A 83 -7.00 -3.06 5.11
CA ASP A 83 -5.66 -2.47 5.01
C ASP A 83 -5.58 -1.08 5.65
N PHE A 84 -6.70 -0.34 5.62
CA PHE A 84 -6.84 0.96 6.29
C PHE A 84 -7.38 0.87 7.73
N GLY A 85 -7.46 -0.33 8.31
CA GLY A 85 -7.89 -0.53 9.69
C GLY A 85 -9.34 -0.14 9.96
N GLN A 86 -10.20 -0.18 8.93
CA GLN A 86 -11.64 0.14 9.04
C GLN A 86 -12.49 -1.10 9.28
N CYS A 87 -11.84 -2.21 9.61
CA CYS A 87 -12.43 -3.52 9.66
C CYS A 87 -11.79 -4.36 10.75
N GLY A 88 -12.54 -5.32 11.28
CA GLY A 88 -12.04 -6.23 12.30
C GLY A 88 -12.98 -7.40 12.57
N THR A 89 -12.76 -8.04 13.71
CA THR A 89 -13.57 -9.16 14.19
C THR A 89 -14.09 -8.83 15.58
N SER A 90 -15.35 -9.17 15.84
CA SER A 90 -15.99 -9.10 17.16
C SER A 90 -16.82 -10.35 17.42
N ASP A 91 -17.59 -10.38 18.50
CA ASP A 91 -18.56 -11.45 18.80
C ASP A 91 -19.65 -11.58 17.72
N LEU A 92 -19.82 -10.57 16.87
CA LEU A 92 -20.74 -10.56 15.73
C LEU A 92 -20.10 -11.14 14.44
N GLY A 93 -18.85 -11.60 14.51
CA GLY A 93 -18.06 -12.00 13.36
C GLY A 93 -17.29 -10.83 12.76
N THR A 94 -17.15 -10.82 11.43
CA THR A 94 -16.52 -9.71 10.71
C THR A 94 -17.36 -8.46 10.85
N VAL A 95 -16.72 -7.34 11.18
CA VAL A 95 -17.36 -6.04 11.39
C VAL A 95 -16.65 -4.93 10.64
N VAL A 96 -17.43 -3.97 10.17
CA VAL A 96 -16.94 -2.67 9.71
C VAL A 96 -16.97 -1.72 10.90
N LEU A 97 -15.91 -0.91 11.02
CA LEU A 97 -15.76 0.08 12.07
C LEU A 97 -16.24 1.45 11.58
N LEU A 98 -17.03 2.11 12.40
CA LEU A 98 -17.67 3.39 12.09
C LEU A 98 -17.47 4.39 13.22
N ASN A 99 -17.70 5.66 12.91
CA ASN A 99 -17.67 6.75 13.86
C ASN A 99 -19.01 7.53 13.85
N SER A 100 -19.63 7.71 15.02
CA SER A 100 -20.91 8.40 15.14
C SER A 100 -20.83 9.93 15.01
N GLN A 101 -19.67 10.51 15.28
CA GLN A 101 -19.47 11.97 15.37
C GLN A 101 -19.05 12.60 14.04
N GLY A 102 -18.34 11.86 13.20
CA GLY A 102 -17.80 12.41 11.96
C GLY A 102 -16.94 11.44 11.16
N PRO A 103 -16.49 11.86 9.96
CA PRO A 103 -15.48 11.15 9.19
C PRO A 103 -14.24 10.87 10.02
N ALA A 104 -13.79 9.62 10.04
CA ALA A 104 -12.68 9.21 10.87
C ALA A 104 -11.87 8.11 10.18
N GLY A 105 -10.59 8.37 9.93
CA GLY A 105 -9.66 7.33 9.50
C GLY A 105 -9.17 6.43 10.65
N LYS A 106 -9.45 6.82 11.89
CA LYS A 106 -9.05 6.15 13.14
C LYS A 106 -9.96 6.59 14.27
N VAL A 107 -9.98 5.83 15.37
CA VAL A 107 -10.87 6.04 16.54
C VAL A 107 -12.34 5.87 16.14
N HIS A 108 -12.79 4.63 16.29
CA HIS A 108 -14.15 4.20 15.98
C HIS A 108 -14.90 3.94 17.28
N ASP A 109 -16.18 4.33 17.32
CA ASP A 109 -17.05 4.14 18.48
C ASP A 109 -18.17 3.14 18.20
N ARG A 110 -18.22 2.58 16.99
CA ARG A 110 -19.21 1.61 16.57
C ARG A 110 -18.60 0.52 15.70
N ALA A 111 -19.08 -0.70 15.89
CA ALA A 111 -18.79 -1.84 15.04
C ALA A 111 -20.12 -2.43 14.55
N VAL A 112 -20.26 -2.60 13.24
CA VAL A 112 -21.48 -3.08 12.60
C VAL A 112 -21.14 -4.35 11.81
N PRO A 113 -21.97 -5.41 11.86
CA PRO A 113 -21.71 -6.62 11.09
C PRO A 113 -21.45 -6.34 9.61
N ASP A 114 -20.51 -7.08 9.06
CA ASP A 114 -20.26 -7.10 7.62
C ASP A 114 -21.55 -7.45 6.85
N LYS A 115 -21.67 -6.94 5.62
CA LYS A 115 -22.83 -7.08 4.74
C LYS A 115 -24.13 -6.46 5.26
N THR A 116 -24.05 -5.61 6.28
CA THR A 116 -25.22 -4.86 6.78
C THR A 116 -25.67 -3.85 5.73
N GLN A 117 -26.97 -3.87 5.42
CA GLN A 117 -27.58 -2.88 4.53
C GLN A 117 -27.65 -1.49 5.20
N ILE A 118 -27.35 -0.46 4.43
CA ILE A 118 -27.32 0.93 4.87
C ILE A 118 -28.01 1.85 3.87
N GLN A 119 -28.45 3.00 4.35
CA GLN A 119 -28.89 4.12 3.53
C GLN A 119 -27.80 5.19 3.51
N ILE A 120 -27.22 5.47 2.35
CA ILE A 120 -26.26 6.54 2.12
C ILE A 120 -27.03 7.87 2.04
N ASN A 121 -26.73 8.78 2.96
CA ASN A 121 -27.36 10.09 3.06
C ASN A 121 -26.54 11.15 2.32
N SER A 122 -25.22 11.14 2.50
CA SER A 122 -24.29 12.09 1.88
C SER A 122 -22.88 11.52 1.80
N ALA A 123 -22.01 12.19 1.04
CA ALA A 123 -20.61 11.85 0.88
C ALA A 123 -19.74 13.09 0.97
N ILE A 124 -18.58 12.98 1.62
CA ILE A 124 -17.57 14.04 1.65
C ILE A 124 -16.17 13.44 1.42
N GLU A 125 -15.23 14.28 0.98
CA GLU A 125 -13.81 13.93 0.92
C GLU A 125 -13.09 14.59 2.09
N GLU A 126 -12.30 13.82 2.83
CA GLU A 126 -11.56 14.31 4.00
C GLU A 126 -10.10 13.89 3.93
N THR A 127 -9.22 14.77 4.40
CA THR A 127 -7.80 14.45 4.57
C THR A 127 -7.60 13.71 5.88
N VAL A 128 -7.13 12.47 5.78
CA VAL A 128 -6.78 11.62 6.91
C VAL A 128 -5.31 11.79 7.24
N PHE A 129 -5.02 11.98 8.53
CA PHE A 129 -3.68 12.09 9.08
C PHE A 129 -3.32 10.83 9.88
N PRO A 130 -2.55 9.89 9.29
CA PRO A 130 -2.11 8.68 9.99
C PRO A 130 -1.11 9.01 11.11
N ASP A 131 -1.14 8.26 12.21
CA ASP A 131 -0.24 8.47 13.37
C ASP A 131 1.21 7.98 13.14
N SER A 132 1.43 7.18 12.10
CA SER A 132 2.69 6.47 11.83
C SER A 132 3.78 7.33 11.16
N GLY A 133 3.59 8.65 11.08
CA GLY A 133 4.45 9.52 10.27
C GLY A 133 4.33 9.29 8.76
N ALA A 134 3.35 8.47 8.34
CA ALA A 134 3.00 8.31 6.94
C ALA A 134 2.38 9.59 6.38
N GLN A 135 2.46 9.74 5.05
CA GLN A 135 1.87 10.87 4.35
C GLN A 135 0.34 10.89 4.56
N SER A 136 -0.22 12.08 4.73
CA SER A 136 -1.67 12.24 4.74
C SER A 136 -2.27 11.86 3.39
N TYR A 137 -3.53 11.47 3.39
CA TYR A 137 -4.23 11.09 2.18
C TYR A 137 -5.68 11.57 2.23
N THR A 138 -6.27 11.80 1.06
CA THR A 138 -7.71 12.07 0.99
C THR A 138 -8.47 10.79 0.75
N ALA A 139 -9.50 10.58 1.56
CA ALA A 139 -10.44 9.48 1.44
C ALA A 139 -11.87 10.02 1.40
N ARG A 140 -12.74 9.30 0.70
CA ARG A 140 -14.17 9.54 0.76
C ARG A 140 -14.76 8.91 2.02
N PHE A 141 -15.68 9.62 2.64
CA PHE A 141 -16.51 9.13 3.74
C PHE A 141 -17.98 9.34 3.41
N TYR A 142 -18.80 8.38 3.80
CA TYR A 142 -20.25 8.43 3.66
C TYR A 142 -20.90 8.62 5.03
N ASN A 143 -21.84 9.56 5.10
CA ASN A 143 -22.80 9.58 6.20
C ASN A 143 -23.91 8.60 5.86
N VAL A 144 -24.12 7.62 6.72
CA VAL A 144 -25.03 6.51 6.48
C VAL A 144 -26.02 6.36 7.63
N THR A 145 -27.23 5.90 7.31
CA THR A 145 -28.21 5.46 8.29
C THR A 145 -28.24 3.94 8.30
N ILE A 146 -28.07 3.36 9.49
CA ILE A 146 -28.19 1.92 9.74
C ILE A 146 -29.51 1.69 10.48
N GLN A 147 -30.29 0.71 10.01
CA GLN A 147 -31.56 0.38 10.64
C GLN A 147 -31.35 0.07 12.14
N ASP A 148 -32.18 0.66 13.00
CA ASP A 148 -32.17 0.49 14.45
C ASP A 148 -30.91 1.00 15.20
N GLN A 149 -29.89 1.48 14.48
CA GLN A 149 -28.64 2.01 15.06
C GLN A 149 -28.42 3.50 14.76
N GLY A 150 -29.22 4.09 13.87
CA GLY A 150 -29.15 5.51 13.54
C GLY A 150 -27.98 5.87 12.60
N GLN A 151 -27.55 7.13 12.66
CA GLN A 151 -26.53 7.67 11.75
C GLN A 151 -25.11 7.39 12.22
N ALA A 152 -24.21 7.20 11.26
CA ALA A 152 -22.78 7.08 11.48
C ALA A 152 -22.01 7.43 10.19
N TRP A 153 -20.69 7.55 10.31
CA TRP A 153 -19.78 7.76 9.20
C TRP A 153 -18.93 6.52 8.94
N VAL A 154 -18.74 6.21 7.66
CA VAL A 154 -17.95 5.06 7.19
C VAL A 154 -17.05 5.49 6.05
N ALA A 155 -15.85 4.93 5.98
CA ALA A 155 -14.94 5.16 4.87
C ALA A 155 -15.44 4.47 3.59
N GLY A 156 -15.31 5.13 2.45
CA GLY A 156 -15.93 4.71 1.19
C GLY A 156 -15.44 3.38 0.64
N TRP A 157 -14.25 2.93 1.02
CA TRP A 157 -13.72 1.60 0.64
C TRP A 157 -14.37 0.44 1.43
N CYS A 158 -15.21 0.77 2.41
CA CYS A 158 -16.01 -0.19 3.17
C CYS A 158 -17.49 -0.19 2.74
N VAL A 159 -17.82 0.43 1.61
CA VAL A 159 -19.20 0.52 1.11
C VAL A 159 -19.28 -0.02 -0.31
N SER A 160 -20.28 -0.84 -0.59
CA SER A 160 -20.57 -1.38 -1.93
C SER A 160 -22.07 -1.29 -2.24
N THR A 161 -22.42 -1.33 -3.53
CA THR A 161 -23.82 -1.49 -3.99
C THR A 161 -24.29 -2.95 -3.93
N LEU A 162 -23.36 -3.88 -3.74
CA LEU A 162 -23.62 -5.32 -3.66
C LEU A 162 -23.11 -5.87 -2.32
N PRO A 163 -23.82 -6.85 -1.73
CA PRO A 163 -23.29 -7.61 -0.61
C PRO A 163 -22.35 -8.69 -1.17
N GLU A 164 -21.05 -8.38 -1.26
CA GLU A 164 -20.02 -9.36 -1.64
C GLU A 164 -19.80 -10.40 -0.53
#